data_AF-A0A7G2ITQ5-F1
#
_entry.id   AF-A0A7G2ITQ5-F1
#
_cell.length_a   1.000
_cell.length_b   1.000
_cell.length_c   1.000
_cell.angle_alpha   90.00
_cell.angle_beta   90.00
_cell.angle_gamma   90.00
#
_symmetry.space_group_name_H-M   'P 1'
#
loop_
_entity.id
_entity.type
_entity.pdbx_description
1 polymer ?
#
loop_
_entity_poly.entity_id
_entity_poly.type
_entity_poly.pdbx_seq_one_letter_code
_entity_poly.pdbx_strand_id
1 'polypeptide(L)'
;MADGHITHNLRVLGGGAWLDPTLHNTAASNADGKQIVGLPRFASNILAIYTIERVPGLDVDTNVHYVGRRATDNANDSWVGSYTTVDIGTRYATRLWNTPTTFRFDITNLTDRHYWTNIVPGALTGYTGAGAASAQLGAPRQAQVSVQVDF
;
A
#
# COMPACT_ATOMS: atom_id res chain seq x y z
N MET A 1 -4.61 14.22 2.69
CA MET A 1 -3.67 14.02 1.56
C MET A 1 -2.94 15.33 1.36
N ALA A 2 -1.65 15.28 1.09
CA ALA A 2 -0.82 16.44 0.80
C ALA A 2 -0.01 16.17 -0.47
N ASP A 3 0.16 17.19 -1.30
CA ASP A 3 1.03 17.15 -2.47
C ASP A 3 1.80 18.46 -2.61
N GLY A 4 3.03 18.39 -3.13
CA GLY A 4 3.84 19.57 -3.31
C GLY A 4 5.19 19.31 -3.96
N HIS A 5 5.78 20.38 -4.50
CA HIS A 5 7.16 20.38 -4.98
C HIS A 5 8.07 20.76 -3.81
N ILE A 6 8.98 19.86 -3.44
CA ILE A 6 9.98 20.08 -2.40
C ILE A 6 11.17 20.86 -2.99
N THR A 7 11.52 20.55 -4.24
CA THR A 7 12.49 21.26 -5.07
C THR A 7 11.91 21.44 -6.48
N HIS A 8 12.64 22.09 -7.38
CA HIS A 8 12.22 22.23 -8.79
C HIS A 8 12.09 20.89 -9.54
N ASN A 9 12.77 19.85 -9.06
CA ASN A 9 12.83 18.52 -9.69
C ASN A 9 12.28 17.38 -8.80
N LEU A 10 11.82 17.67 -7.58
CA LEU A 10 11.25 16.69 -6.65
C LEU A 10 9.83 17.07 -6.27
N ARG A 11 8.87 16.23 -6.65
CA ARG A 11 7.48 16.30 -6.19
C ARG A 11 7.20 15.16 -5.22
N VAL A 12 6.51 15.47 -4.13
CA VAL A 12 6.07 14.47 -3.15
C VAL A 12 4.57 14.54 -2.99
N LEU A 13 3.93 13.38 -2.97
CA LEU A 13 2.50 13.19 -2.72
C LEU A 13 2.35 12.16 -1.61
N GLY A 14 1.46 12.39 -0.66
CA GLY A 14 1.27 11.41 0.40
C GLY A 14 0.10 11.68 1.30
N GLY A 15 -0.13 10.73 2.19
CA GLY A 15 -1.17 10.83 3.20
C GLY A 15 -1.12 9.66 4.15
N GLY A 16 -1.78 9.84 5.29
CA GLY A 16 -2.04 8.78 6.24
C GLY A 16 -3.43 8.91 6.82
N ALA A 17 -3.92 7.80 7.34
CA ALA A 17 -5.16 7.73 8.08
C ALA A 17 -4.85 7.17 9.47
N TRP A 18 -5.32 7.87 10.50
CA TRP A 18 -5.36 7.36 11.86
C TRP A 18 -6.80 6.99 12.19
N LEU A 19 -7.00 5.76 12.63
CA LEU A 19 -8.30 5.19 12.95
C LEU A 19 -8.31 4.71 14.39
N ASP A 20 -9.48 4.77 15.01
CA ASP A 20 -9.81 4.00 16.21
C ASP A 20 -10.85 2.93 15.83
N PRO A 21 -10.43 1.81 15.23
CA PRO A 21 -11.36 0.79 14.77
C PRO A 21 -11.70 -0.13 15.93
N THR A 22 -12.62 0.29 16.79
CA THR A 22 -13.04 -0.46 17.99
C THR A 22 -14.45 -1.02 17.84
N LEU A 23 -14.66 -2.26 18.27
CA LEU A 23 -15.96 -2.92 18.33
C LEU A 23 -16.74 -2.45 19.55
N HIS A 24 -18.04 -2.21 19.35
CA HIS A 24 -18.96 -1.77 20.40
C HIS A 24 -20.27 -2.55 20.31
N ASN A 25 -20.88 -2.83 21.47
CA ASN A 25 -22.15 -3.54 21.59
C ASN A 25 -22.13 -4.92 20.91
N THR A 26 -21.04 -5.67 21.10
CA THR A 26 -20.88 -7.00 20.49
C THR A 26 -21.71 -8.06 21.19
N ALA A 27 -22.13 -9.08 20.43
CA ALA A 27 -22.85 -10.24 21.00
C ALA A 27 -21.98 -11.09 21.93
N ALA A 28 -20.65 -11.09 21.70
CA ALA A 28 -19.68 -11.75 22.57
C ALA A 28 -18.96 -10.71 23.44
N SER A 29 -18.98 -10.90 24.77
CA SER A 29 -18.43 -9.92 25.72
C SER A 29 -16.91 -9.78 25.65
N ASN A 30 -16.20 -10.82 25.20
CA ASN A 30 -14.74 -10.80 25.01
C ASN A 30 -14.28 -9.99 23.78
N ALA A 31 -15.20 -9.64 22.87
CA ALA A 31 -14.93 -8.84 21.68
C ALA A 31 -15.28 -7.35 21.85
N ASP A 32 -16.01 -6.99 22.92
CA ASP A 32 -16.43 -5.60 23.14
C ASP A 32 -15.22 -4.74 23.56
N GLY A 33 -15.11 -3.54 22.98
CA GLY A 33 -13.96 -2.65 23.19
C GLY A 33 -12.66 -3.12 22.54
N LYS A 34 -12.70 -4.15 21.69
CA LYS A 34 -11.53 -4.68 20.98
C LYS A 34 -11.37 -4.06 19.60
N GLN A 35 -10.13 -4.02 19.12
CA GLN A 35 -9.81 -3.57 17.77
C GLN A 35 -10.43 -4.52 16.74
N ILE A 36 -11.08 -3.94 15.73
CA ILE A 36 -11.66 -4.69 14.60
C ILE A 36 -10.55 -5.47 13.88
N VAL A 37 -10.81 -6.75 13.64
CA VAL A 37 -9.91 -7.66 12.91
C VAL A 37 -9.57 -7.09 11.54
N GLY A 38 -8.29 -7.16 11.16
CA GLY A 38 -7.83 -6.72 9.85
C GLY A 38 -7.74 -5.22 9.63
N LEU A 39 -8.22 -4.38 10.55
CA LEU A 39 -8.11 -2.92 10.44
C LEU A 39 -6.91 -2.39 11.24
N PRO A 40 -5.99 -1.64 10.63
CA PRO A 40 -4.89 -1.01 11.34
C PRO A 40 -5.35 0.30 11.98
N ARG A 41 -4.71 0.70 13.08
CA ARG A 41 -4.89 2.06 13.65
C ARG A 41 -4.23 3.14 12.82
N PHE A 42 -3.19 2.79 12.06
CA PHE A 42 -2.50 3.74 11.19
C PHE A 42 -2.08 3.07 9.88
N ALA A 43 -2.34 3.76 8.78
CA ALA A 43 -1.85 3.40 7.45
C ALA A 43 -1.42 4.67 6.70
N SER A 44 -0.40 4.57 5.88
CA SER A 44 0.10 5.71 5.09
C SER A 44 0.69 5.29 3.76
N ASN A 45 0.67 6.23 2.82
CA ASN A 45 1.31 6.11 1.52
C ASN A 45 2.08 7.39 1.18
N ILE A 46 3.30 7.27 0.69
CA ILE A 46 4.14 8.39 0.27
C ILE A 46 4.80 8.05 -1.07
N LEU A 47 4.50 8.85 -2.09
CA LEU A 47 5.09 8.81 -3.42
C LEU A 47 6.02 10.01 -3.60
N ALA A 48 7.26 9.75 -4.00
CA ALA A 48 8.22 10.76 -4.42
C ALA A 48 8.52 10.57 -5.90
N ILE A 49 8.48 11.64 -6.69
CA ILE A 49 8.81 11.65 -8.12
C ILE A 49 9.94 12.65 -8.32
N TYR A 50 11.04 12.17 -8.91
CA TYR A 50 12.25 12.94 -9.17
C TYR A 50 12.55 12.97 -10.66
N THR A 51 12.64 14.17 -11.24
CA THR A 51 12.98 14.38 -12.65
C THR A 51 14.50 14.47 -12.82
N ILE A 52 15.06 13.64 -13.71
CA ILE A 52 16.51 13.63 -14.00
C ILE A 52 16.81 14.68 -15.08
N GLU A 53 17.28 15.85 -14.66
CA GLU A 53 17.57 16.98 -15.58
C GLU A 53 18.60 16.65 -16.66
N ARG A 54 19.52 15.72 -16.39
CA ARG A 54 20.55 15.29 -17.35
C ARG A 54 19.99 14.47 -18.50
N VAL A 55 18.77 13.93 -18.37
CA VAL A 55 18.10 13.10 -19.37
C VAL A 55 16.67 13.61 -19.54
N PRO A 56 16.43 14.53 -20.50
CA PRO A 56 15.11 15.11 -20.70
C PRO A 56 14.03 14.04 -20.90
N GLY A 57 12.95 14.15 -20.12
CA GLY A 57 11.82 13.22 -20.18
C GLY A 57 11.96 11.98 -19.29
N LEU A 58 13.05 11.84 -18.52
CA LEU A 58 13.25 10.76 -17.56
C LEU A 58 12.85 11.19 -16.14
N ASP A 59 11.89 10.47 -15.58
CA ASP A 59 11.50 10.55 -14.17
C ASP A 59 11.78 9.21 -13.48
N VAL A 60 12.17 9.30 -12.21
CA VAL A 60 12.29 8.16 -11.29
C VAL A 60 11.36 8.40 -10.12
N ASP A 61 10.57 7.41 -9.77
CA ASP A 61 9.65 7.50 -8.65
C ASP A 61 9.89 6.40 -7.61
N THR A 62 9.51 6.69 -6.38
CA THR A 62 9.58 5.75 -5.26
C THR A 62 8.31 5.90 -4.43
N ASN A 63 7.62 4.79 -4.20
CA ASN A 63 6.39 4.76 -3.42
C ASN A 63 6.56 3.89 -2.18
N VAL A 64 6.20 4.42 -1.02
CA VAL A 64 6.33 3.73 0.27
C VAL A 64 4.96 3.56 0.88
N HIS A 65 4.56 2.31 1.07
CA HIS A 65 3.32 1.92 1.71
C HIS A 65 3.62 1.43 3.13
N TYR A 66 2.92 1.96 4.12
CA TYR A 66 2.98 1.48 5.49
C TYR A 66 1.60 1.11 6.00
N VAL A 67 1.50 -0.06 6.63
CA VAL A 67 0.30 -0.51 7.33
C VAL A 67 0.69 -1.02 8.71
N GLY A 68 0.03 -0.47 9.73
CA GLY A 68 0.22 -0.86 11.12
C GLY A 68 -0.17 -2.31 11.41
N ARG A 69 0.16 -2.77 12.63
CA ARG A 69 -0.26 -4.09 13.11
C ARG A 69 -1.79 -4.23 13.10
N ARG A 70 -2.27 -5.45 12.90
CA ARG A 70 -3.69 -5.77 12.82
C ARG A 70 -3.99 -7.01 13.64
N ALA A 71 -5.12 -7.00 14.34
CA ALA A 71 -5.59 -8.17 15.06
C ALA A 71 -6.05 -9.24 14.07
N THR A 72 -5.82 -10.51 14.42
CA THR A 72 -6.27 -11.69 13.64
C THR A 72 -7.52 -12.35 14.23
N ASP A 73 -7.89 -11.99 15.46
CA ASP A 73 -9.10 -12.47 16.13
C ASP A 73 -9.85 -11.35 16.87
N ASN A 74 -11.12 -11.62 17.20
CA ASN A 74 -12.03 -10.67 17.84
C ASN A 74 -11.66 -10.37 19.30
N ALA A 75 -10.93 -11.26 19.98
CA ALA A 75 -10.47 -11.06 21.35
C ALA A 75 -9.21 -10.16 21.42
N ASN A 76 -8.56 -9.97 20.28
CA ASN A 76 -7.23 -9.38 20.10
C ASN A 76 -6.10 -10.16 20.79
N ASP A 77 -6.20 -11.49 20.84
CA ASP A 77 -5.17 -12.35 21.43
C ASP A 77 -4.01 -12.58 20.45
N SER A 78 -4.32 -12.61 19.15
CA SER A 78 -3.36 -12.80 18.07
C SER A 78 -3.31 -11.61 17.11
N TRP A 79 -2.12 -11.38 16.54
CA TRP A 79 -1.81 -10.22 15.71
C TRP A 79 -0.88 -10.57 14.56
N VAL A 80 -1.05 -9.90 13.44
CA VAL A 80 0.02 -9.77 12.44
C VAL A 80 0.82 -8.49 12.68
N GLY A 81 2.12 -8.58 12.42
CA GLY A 81 3.00 -7.43 12.44
C GLY A 81 2.60 -6.37 11.40
N SER A 82 3.05 -5.14 11.63
CA SER A 82 3.04 -4.11 10.60
C SER A 82 3.91 -4.51 9.42
N TYR A 83 3.66 -3.90 8.26
CA TYR A 83 4.51 -4.05 7.10
C TYR A 83 4.74 -2.73 6.40
N THR A 84 5.89 -2.67 5.74
CA THR A 84 6.25 -1.60 4.81
C THR A 84 6.63 -2.26 3.50
N THR A 85 6.06 -1.80 2.38
CA THR A 85 6.53 -2.14 1.04
C THR A 85 7.05 -0.89 0.36
N VAL A 86 8.06 -1.07 -0.48
CA VAL A 86 8.68 0.00 -1.26
C VAL A 86 8.58 -0.41 -2.71
N ASP A 87 8.06 0.47 -3.54
CA ASP A 87 8.00 0.33 -4.98
C ASP A 87 8.92 1.37 -5.60
N ILE A 88 9.53 1.03 -6.74
CA ILE A 88 10.38 1.95 -7.51
C ILE A 88 9.97 1.88 -8.97
N GLY A 89 9.82 3.06 -9.57
CA GLY A 89 9.37 3.22 -10.95
C GLY A 89 10.30 4.15 -11.72
N THR A 90 10.28 3.98 -13.03
CA THR A 90 10.90 4.92 -13.97
C THR A 90 9.97 5.15 -15.13
N ARG A 91 9.89 6.41 -15.57
CA ARG A 91 9.14 6.83 -16.74
C ARG A 91 10.07 7.58 -17.67
N TYR A 92 10.14 7.16 -18.94
CA TYR A 92 10.89 7.86 -19.96
C TYR A 92 10.00 8.25 -21.14
N ALA A 93 9.71 9.54 -21.26
CA ALA A 93 8.94 10.11 -22.36
C ALA A 93 9.88 10.64 -23.46
N THR A 94 9.72 10.14 -24.68
CA THR A 94 10.54 10.50 -25.84
C THR A 94 9.73 10.49 -27.13
N ARG A 95 10.38 10.70 -28.29
CA ARG A 95 9.77 10.57 -29.61
C ARG A 95 10.53 9.53 -30.43
N LEU A 96 9.83 8.50 -30.90
CA LEU A 96 10.34 7.52 -31.86
C LEU A 96 9.65 7.74 -33.19
N TRP A 97 10.43 7.95 -34.26
CA TRP A 97 9.91 8.23 -35.61
C TRP A 97 8.87 9.36 -35.67
N ASN A 98 9.11 10.43 -34.89
CA ASN A 98 8.20 11.57 -34.72
C ASN A 98 6.86 11.26 -34.01
N THR A 99 6.72 10.06 -33.44
CA THR A 99 5.57 9.63 -32.65
C THR A 99 5.91 9.72 -31.15
N PRO A 100 5.10 10.42 -30.32
CA PRO A 100 5.26 10.40 -28.87
C PRO A 100 5.26 8.97 -28.32
N THR A 101 6.26 8.63 -27.52
CA THR A 101 6.40 7.30 -26.93
C THR A 101 6.82 7.41 -25.47
N THR A 102 6.14 6.67 -24.59
CA THR A 102 6.50 6.59 -23.17
C THR A 102 6.88 5.15 -22.80
N PHE A 103 8.06 4.97 -22.25
CA PHE A 103 8.51 3.73 -21.62
C PHE A 103 8.30 3.83 -20.11
N ARG A 104 7.84 2.74 -19.49
CA ARG A 104 7.79 2.62 -18.04
C ARG A 104 8.39 1.30 -17.59
N PHE A 105 9.12 1.36 -16.50
CA PHE A 105 9.64 0.19 -15.82
C PHE A 105 9.42 0.34 -14.32
N ASP A 106 8.72 -0.62 -13.73
CA ASP A 106 8.26 -0.57 -12.35
C ASP A 106 8.62 -1.88 -11.64
N ILE A 107 9.13 -1.77 -10.42
CA ILE A 107 9.31 -2.90 -9.51
C ILE A 107 8.47 -2.63 -8.26
N THR A 108 7.48 -3.48 -8.03
CA THR A 108 6.68 -3.45 -6.80
C THR A 108 7.24 -4.40 -5.76
N ASN A 109 7.09 -4.05 -4.49
CA ASN A 109 7.66 -4.77 -3.35
C ASN A 109 9.17 -5.05 -3.54
N LEU A 110 9.94 -3.99 -3.82
CA LEU A 110 11.37 -4.00 -4.09
C LEU A 110 12.18 -4.75 -3.02
N THR A 111 11.76 -4.70 -1.75
CA THR A 111 12.43 -5.39 -0.64
C THR A 111 12.03 -6.86 -0.51
N ASP A 112 11.14 -7.36 -1.37
CA ASP A 112 10.55 -8.70 -1.30
C ASP A 112 9.98 -9.04 0.09
N ARG A 113 9.27 -8.07 0.67
CA ARG A 113 8.65 -8.23 1.97
C ARG A 113 7.55 -9.26 1.87
N HIS A 114 7.57 -10.25 2.76
CA HIS A 114 6.47 -11.20 2.94
C HIS A 114 5.55 -10.69 4.04
N TYR A 115 4.27 -10.50 3.72
CA TYR A 115 3.29 -9.91 4.61
C TYR A 115 1.89 -10.44 4.30
N TRP A 116 0.95 -10.21 5.21
CA TRP A 116 -0.46 -10.47 4.99
C TRP A 116 -1.10 -9.20 4.43
N THR A 117 -1.70 -9.24 3.24
CA THR A 117 -2.38 -8.05 2.68
C THR A 117 -3.75 -7.86 3.31
N ASN A 118 -4.48 -8.95 3.51
CA ASN A 118 -5.84 -8.93 4.02
C ASN A 118 -6.04 -10.01 5.09
N ILE A 119 -6.82 -9.66 6.11
CA ILE A 119 -7.20 -10.54 7.23
C ILE A 119 -8.66 -10.27 7.51
N VAL A 120 -9.49 -11.27 7.33
CA VAL A 120 -10.94 -11.14 7.44
C VAL A 120 -11.41 -12.02 8.60
N PRO A 121 -12.18 -11.47 9.57
CA PRO A 121 -12.73 -12.28 10.64
C PRO A 121 -13.77 -13.26 10.10
N GLY A 122 -13.96 -14.38 10.81
CA GLY A 122 -15.03 -15.32 10.49
C GLY A 122 -16.44 -14.72 10.64
N ALA A 123 -16.62 -13.71 11.49
CA ALA A 123 -17.84 -12.91 11.57
C ALA A 123 -17.53 -11.45 11.88
N LEU A 124 -18.24 -10.54 11.19
CA LEU A 124 -18.03 -9.08 11.27
C LEU A 124 -18.64 -8.43 12.52
N THR A 125 -19.52 -9.13 13.23
CA THR A 125 -20.25 -8.62 14.42
C THR A 125 -19.52 -8.88 15.75
N GLY A 126 -18.26 -9.31 15.70
CA GLY A 126 -17.52 -9.75 16.90
C GLY A 126 -17.96 -11.11 17.44
N TYR A 127 -18.92 -11.79 16.79
CA TYR A 127 -19.36 -13.13 17.15
C TYR A 127 -18.34 -14.20 16.74
N THR A 128 -18.09 -15.20 17.58
CA THR A 128 -17.10 -16.26 17.31
C THR A 128 -17.71 -17.58 16.83
N GLY A 129 -19.03 -17.63 16.60
CA GLY A 129 -19.68 -18.84 16.09
C GLY A 129 -19.46 -19.02 14.59
N ALA A 130 -18.71 -20.07 14.25
CA ALA A 130 -18.58 -20.70 12.92
C ALA A 130 -18.57 -19.76 11.71
N GLY A 131 -17.41 -19.15 11.44
CA GLY A 131 -17.09 -18.56 10.15
C GLY A 131 -15.61 -18.80 9.83
N ALA A 132 -15.28 -19.00 8.55
CA ALA A 132 -13.91 -19.22 8.13
C ALA A 132 -13.16 -17.88 8.11
N ALA A 133 -12.33 -17.63 9.12
CA ALA A 133 -11.35 -16.56 9.03
C ALA A 133 -10.45 -16.82 7.81
N SER A 134 -10.14 -15.77 7.05
CA SER A 134 -9.28 -15.88 5.87
C SER A 134 -8.16 -14.86 5.94
N ALA A 135 -7.00 -15.25 5.41
CA ALA A 135 -5.85 -14.39 5.28
C ALA A 135 -5.26 -14.53 3.88
N GLN A 136 -4.85 -13.41 3.29
CA GLN A 136 -4.26 -13.38 1.96
C GLN A 136 -2.82 -12.90 2.05
N LEU A 137 -1.90 -13.64 1.43
CA LEU A 137 -0.51 -13.21 1.30
C LEU A 137 -0.43 -12.00 0.37
N GLY A 138 0.45 -11.07 0.72
CA GLY A 138 0.85 -9.98 -0.16
C GLY A 138 1.54 -10.49 -1.41
N ALA A 139 1.46 -9.71 -2.49
CA ALA A 139 2.19 -10.02 -3.71
C ALA A 139 3.71 -10.06 -3.43
N PRO A 140 4.44 -11.05 -4.00
CA PRO A 140 5.90 -11.04 -3.94
C PRO A 140 6.45 -9.86 -4.76
N ARG A 141 7.77 -9.71 -4.81
CA ARG A 141 8.39 -8.77 -5.75
C ARG A 141 7.93 -9.04 -7.18
N GLN A 142 7.48 -8.00 -7.88
CA GLN A 142 7.11 -8.08 -9.30
C GLN A 142 7.81 -6.99 -10.09
N ALA A 143 8.16 -7.28 -11.34
CA ALA A 143 8.72 -6.31 -12.27
C ALA A 143 7.81 -6.21 -13.50
N GLN A 144 7.53 -4.99 -13.95
CA GLN A 144 6.69 -4.71 -15.10
C GLN A 144 7.40 -3.73 -16.03
N VAL A 145 7.26 -3.97 -17.33
CA VAL A 145 7.66 -3.05 -18.39
C VAL A 145 6.43 -2.73 -19.22
N SER A 146 6.24 -1.47 -19.59
CA SER A 146 5.20 -1.07 -20.54
C SER A 146 5.71 0.00 -21.51
N VAL A 147 5.09 0.01 -22.69
CA VAL A 147 5.36 0.99 -23.74
C VAL A 147 4.02 1.52 -24.24
N GLN A 148 3.92 2.84 -24.34
CA GLN A 148 2.77 3.52 -24.92
C GLN A 148 3.24 4.33 -26.12
N VAL A 149 2.54 4.21 -27.25
CA VAL A 149 2.80 4.93 -28.50
C VAL A 149 1.51 5.64 -28.92
N ASP A 150 1.57 6.95 -29.11
CA ASP A 150 0.41 7.78 -29.46
C ASP A 150 0.44 8.16 -30.95
N PHE A 151 -0.41 7.51 -31.78
CA PHE A 151 -0.46 7.67 -33.25
C PHE A 151 -1.36 8.82 -33.71
#